data_AF-A0A924JA31-F1
#
_entry.id   AF-A0A924JA31-F1
#
_cell.length_a   1.000
_cell.length_b   1.000
_cell.length_c   1.000
_cell.angle_alpha   90.00
_cell.angle_beta   90.00
_cell.angle_gamma   90.00
#
_symmetry.space_group_name_H-M   'P 1'
#
loop_
_entity.id
_entity.type
_entity.pdbx_description
1 polymer ?
#
loop_
_entity_poly.entity_id
_entity_poly.type
_entity_poly.pdbx_seq_one_letter_code
_entity_poly.pdbx_strand_id
1 'polypeptide(L)'
;MKILILTLICVFAIGYKASAQTPVADSLMVYTGTYSFESGSPVNKFFVTVDKGELYGEADSNGPNKLLKQAAANTFKSTSSYGSIITFTRDATTKASTGLTLAVQGTELQAKREKP
;
A
#
# COMPACT_ATOMS: atom_id res chain seq x y z
N MET A 1 -53.94 -5.64 -52.47
CA MET A 1 -53.94 -5.82 -50.99
C MET A 1 -53.17 -7.09 -50.70
N LYS A 2 -52.16 -7.19 -49.84
CA LYS A 2 -51.49 -6.29 -48.90
C LYS A 2 -50.09 -6.88 -48.73
N ILE A 3 -49.08 -6.03 -48.84
CA ILE A 3 -47.67 -6.31 -48.54
C ILE A 3 -47.54 -6.52 -47.03
N LEU A 4 -46.80 -7.55 -46.60
CA LEU A 4 -46.32 -7.63 -45.22
C LEU A 4 -44.86 -8.10 -45.22
N ILE A 5 -43.97 -7.12 -45.27
CA ILE A 5 -42.53 -7.29 -45.07
C ILE A 5 -42.29 -7.27 -43.56
N LEU A 6 -41.82 -8.37 -42.98
CA LEU A 6 -41.41 -8.43 -41.58
C LEU A 6 -39.88 -8.46 -41.53
N THR A 7 -39.27 -7.27 -41.44
CA THR A 7 -37.82 -7.09 -41.36
C THR A 7 -37.35 -7.42 -39.94
N LEU A 8 -36.66 -8.56 -39.78
CA LEU A 8 -36.01 -8.94 -38.53
C LEU A 8 -34.62 -8.26 -38.47
N ILE A 9 -34.53 -7.20 -37.68
CA ILE A 9 -33.27 -6.48 -37.41
C ILE A 9 -32.49 -7.27 -36.34
N CYS A 10 -31.46 -8.00 -36.75
CA CYS A 10 -30.44 -8.52 -35.83
C CYS A 10 -29.53 -7.37 -35.39
N VAL A 11 -29.81 -6.80 -34.21
CA VAL A 11 -28.88 -5.87 -33.55
C VAL A 11 -27.69 -6.69 -33.04
N PHE A 12 -26.54 -6.51 -33.68
CA PHE A 12 -25.24 -6.95 -33.16
C PHE A 12 -24.93 -6.17 -31.88
N ALA A 13 -25.22 -6.78 -30.72
CA ALA A 13 -24.68 -6.32 -29.45
C ALA A 13 -23.18 -6.62 -29.43
N ILE A 14 -22.36 -5.60 -29.70
CA ILE A 14 -20.92 -5.64 -29.50
C ILE A 14 -20.72 -5.77 -27.99
N GLY A 15 -20.47 -7.00 -27.54
CA GLY A 15 -20.07 -7.28 -26.18
C GLY A 15 -18.69 -6.68 -25.94
N TYR A 16 -18.65 -5.47 -25.38
CA TYR A 16 -17.43 -4.95 -24.77
C TYR A 16 -17.03 -5.95 -23.68
N LYS A 17 -15.97 -6.71 -23.93
CA LYS A 17 -15.23 -7.40 -22.87
C LYS A 17 -14.64 -6.28 -22.00
N ALA A 18 -15.41 -5.84 -21.01
CA ALA A 18 -14.85 -5.12 -19.88
C ALA A 18 -13.81 -6.06 -19.27
N SER A 19 -12.54 -5.81 -19.57
CA SER A 19 -11.43 -6.43 -18.88
C SER A 19 -11.52 -5.93 -17.46
N ALA A 20 -12.16 -6.73 -16.59
CA ALA A 20 -12.04 -6.57 -15.17
C ALA A 20 -10.56 -6.81 -14.86
N GLN A 21 -9.77 -5.74 -14.90
CA GLN A 21 -8.43 -5.73 -14.33
C GLN A 21 -8.63 -6.07 -12.87
N THR A 22 -8.36 -7.32 -12.52
CA THR A 22 -8.13 -7.74 -11.14
C THR A 22 -7.13 -6.72 -10.59
N PRO A 23 -7.45 -6.00 -9.50
CA PRO A 23 -6.44 -5.17 -8.87
C PRO A 23 -5.27 -6.12 -8.55
N VAL A 24 -4.12 -5.87 -9.16
CA VAL A 24 -2.88 -6.55 -8.80
C VAL A 24 -2.76 -6.35 -7.29
N ALA A 25 -2.91 -7.42 -6.52
CA ALA A 25 -2.74 -7.34 -5.09
C ALA A 25 -1.34 -6.78 -4.85
N ASP A 26 -1.26 -5.59 -4.26
CA ASP A 26 0.01 -4.92 -4.02
C ASP A 26 0.87 -5.82 -3.14
N SER A 27 1.99 -6.31 -3.70
CA SER A 27 2.94 -7.12 -2.97
C SER A 27 3.49 -6.33 -1.78
N LEU A 28 3.55 -6.96 -0.59
CA LEU A 28 4.15 -6.36 0.62
C LEU A 28 5.58 -5.87 0.40
N MET A 29 6.28 -6.44 -0.59
CA MET A 29 7.62 -6.01 -0.99
C MET A 29 7.70 -4.52 -1.34
N VAL A 30 6.60 -3.91 -1.81
CA VAL A 30 6.58 -2.47 -2.16
C VAL A 30 6.90 -1.54 -0.99
N TYR A 31 6.65 -2.01 0.24
CA TYR A 31 6.89 -1.28 1.49
C TYR A 31 8.27 -1.53 2.08
N THR A 32 9.02 -2.53 1.58
CA THR A 32 10.34 -2.86 2.13
C THR A 32 11.38 -1.78 1.87
N GLY A 33 12.33 -1.63 2.78
CA GLY A 33 13.44 -0.70 2.66
C GLY A 33 13.76 0.02 3.96
N THR A 34 14.69 0.95 3.86
CA THR A 34 15.10 1.83 4.96
C THR A 34 14.41 3.17 4.81
N TYR A 35 13.84 3.67 5.90
CA TYR A 35 13.19 4.97 5.97
C TYR A 35 13.92 5.82 6.99
N SER A 36 14.39 6.99 6.56
CA SER A 36 15.18 7.88 7.41
C SER A 36 14.35 9.09 7.80
N PHE A 37 14.37 9.38 9.10
CA PHE A 37 13.73 10.57 9.66
C PHE A 37 14.67 11.77 9.53
N GLU A 38 14.11 12.96 9.67
CA GLU A 38 14.88 14.20 9.70
C GLU A 38 15.81 14.26 10.93
N SER A 39 16.91 15.01 10.81
CA SER A 39 17.87 15.18 11.92
C SER A 39 17.19 15.77 13.16
N GLY A 40 17.52 15.21 14.34
CA GLY A 40 16.91 15.59 15.61
C GLY A 40 15.60 14.86 15.95
N SER A 41 15.12 13.98 15.06
CA SER A 41 14.05 13.04 15.39
C SER A 41 14.47 12.08 16.52
N PRO A 42 13.56 11.67 17.41
CA PRO A 42 13.84 10.66 18.45
C PRO A 42 14.12 9.26 17.89
N VAL A 43 13.82 9.04 16.61
CA VAL A 43 14.15 7.82 15.85
C VAL A 43 14.93 8.24 14.61
N ASN A 44 16.03 7.56 14.29
CA ASN A 44 16.85 7.90 13.11
C ASN A 44 16.38 7.16 11.87
N LYS A 45 16.14 5.85 12.00
CA LYS A 45 15.76 4.96 10.91
C LYS A 45 14.63 4.02 11.30
N PHE A 46 13.81 3.68 10.32
CA PHE A 46 12.84 2.61 10.38
C PHE A 46 13.11 1.63 9.25
N PHE A 47 13.40 0.38 9.58
CA PHE A 47 13.63 -0.70 8.63
C PHE A 47 12.35 -1.47 8.43
N VAL A 48 11.99 -1.72 7.17
CA VAL A 48 10.83 -2.53 6.81
C VAL A 48 11.28 -3.72 6.00
N THR A 49 10.94 -4.91 6.49
CA THR A 49 11.31 -6.19 5.86
C THR A 49 10.08 -7.06 5.67
N VAL A 50 10.18 -8.03 4.76
CA VAL A 50 9.21 -9.11 4.64
C VAL A 50 9.90 -10.39 5.07
N ASP A 51 9.32 -11.09 6.05
CA ASP A 51 9.72 -12.43 6.45
C ASP A 51 8.49 -13.35 6.45
N LYS A 52 8.62 -14.53 5.85
CA LYS A 52 7.54 -15.53 5.73
C LYS A 52 6.21 -14.96 5.22
N GLY A 53 6.27 -13.98 4.31
CA GLY A 53 5.08 -13.34 3.73
C GLY A 53 4.40 -12.31 4.65
N GLU A 54 5.03 -11.95 5.77
CA GLU A 54 4.54 -10.96 6.72
C GLU A 54 5.47 -9.75 6.76
N LEU A 55 4.90 -8.58 6.99
CA LEU A 55 5.65 -7.32 7.06
C LEU A 55 6.15 -7.09 8.48
N TYR A 56 7.40 -6.70 8.62
CA TYR A 56 8.03 -6.35 9.90
C TYR A 56 8.60 -4.94 9.83
N GLY A 57 8.59 -4.26 10.96
CA GLY A 57 9.12 -2.91 11.14
C GLY A 57 10.03 -2.83 12.36
N GLU A 58 11.15 -2.15 12.23
CA GLU A 58 12.17 -2.02 13.27
C GLU A 58 12.70 -0.58 13.32
N ALA A 59 12.61 0.06 14.49
CA ALA A 59 13.17 1.40 14.70
C ALA A 59 14.59 1.28 15.29
N ASP A 60 15.58 1.94 14.68
CA ASP A 60 16.96 2.03 15.17
C ASP A 60 17.58 0.70 15.65
N SER A 61 17.26 -0.40 14.96
CA SER A 61 17.75 -1.74 15.28
C SER A 61 17.34 -2.29 16.67
N ASN A 62 16.18 -1.85 17.19
CA ASN A 62 15.64 -2.28 18.49
C ASN A 62 14.82 -3.58 18.45
N GLY A 63 14.93 -4.35 17.38
CA GLY A 63 14.19 -5.60 17.16
C GLY A 63 12.95 -5.41 16.27
N PRO A 64 12.72 -6.34 15.33
CA PRO A 64 11.60 -6.26 14.41
C PRO A 64 10.27 -6.62 15.10
N ASN A 65 9.24 -5.85 14.79
CA ASN A 65 7.88 -6.12 15.22
C ASN A 65 6.98 -6.29 14.00
N LYS A 66 6.03 -7.23 14.08
CA LYS A 66 5.10 -7.49 12.99
C LYS A 66 4.23 -6.25 12.75
N LEU A 67 3.95 -5.97 11.49
CA LEU A 67 3.10 -4.89 11.03
C LEU A 67 1.76 -5.45 10.54
N LEU A 68 0.72 -5.31 11.35
CA LEU A 68 -0.61 -5.80 11.07
C LEU A 68 -1.35 -4.85 10.13
N LYS A 69 -1.79 -5.33 8.97
CA LYS A 69 -2.56 -4.53 8.01
C LYS A 69 -3.82 -3.97 8.66
N GLN A 70 -4.08 -2.68 8.44
CA GLN A 70 -5.29 -2.01 8.90
C GLN A 70 -6.27 -1.79 7.74
N ALA A 71 -7.52 -1.41 8.07
CA ALA A 71 -8.56 -1.11 7.09
C ALA A 71 -8.19 0.10 6.21
N ALA A 72 -7.48 1.08 6.76
CA ALA A 72 -7.00 2.23 6.02
C ALA A 72 -5.90 1.82 5.01
N ALA A 73 -5.94 2.43 3.83
CA ALA A 73 -5.00 2.15 2.75
C ALA A 73 -3.57 2.45 3.20
N ASN A 74 -2.64 1.53 2.87
CA ASN A 74 -1.22 1.66 3.21
C ASN A 74 -0.93 1.85 4.72
N THR A 75 -1.87 1.50 5.59
CA THR A 75 -1.72 1.64 7.04
C THR A 75 -1.52 0.28 7.71
N PHE A 76 -0.61 0.25 8.67
CA PHE A 76 -0.27 -0.93 9.46
C PHE A 76 -0.10 -0.55 10.92
N LYS A 77 -0.39 -1.48 11.83
CA LYS A 77 -0.15 -1.33 13.26
C LYS A 77 1.00 -2.24 13.69
N SER A 78 1.99 -1.67 14.36
CA SER A 78 3.08 -2.44 14.97
C SER A 78 2.58 -3.27 16.15
N THR A 79 3.09 -4.50 16.29
CA THR A 79 2.89 -5.33 17.49
C THR A 79 3.81 -4.99 18.65
N SER A 80 4.65 -3.95 18.53
CA SER A 80 5.46 -3.46 19.64
C SER A 80 4.59 -3.00 20.80
N SER A 81 5.20 -2.87 22.00
CA SER A 81 4.53 -2.35 23.20
C SER A 81 3.95 -0.94 23.01
N TYR A 82 4.55 -0.13 22.13
CA TYR A 82 4.07 1.20 21.79
C TYR A 82 2.85 1.19 20.85
N GLY A 83 2.60 0.08 20.14
CA GLY A 83 1.44 -0.07 19.27
C GLY A 83 1.36 0.94 18.12
N SER A 84 2.50 1.44 17.65
CA SER A 84 2.59 2.53 16.68
C SER A 84 1.81 2.25 15.39
N ILE A 85 1.27 3.30 14.79
CA ILE A 85 0.60 3.25 13.49
C ILE A 85 1.58 3.75 12.42
N ILE A 86 1.80 2.93 11.39
CA ILE A 86 2.66 3.23 10.25
C ILE A 86 1.76 3.45 9.05
N THR A 87 1.83 4.64 8.45
CA THR A 87 1.11 4.94 7.21
C THR A 87 2.13 5.23 6.12
N PHE A 88 2.20 4.37 5.10
CA PHE A 88 3.14 4.53 4.00
C PHE A 88 2.64 5.53 2.97
N THR A 89 3.50 6.49 2.63
CA THR A 89 3.31 7.36 1.48
C THR A 89 3.74 6.60 0.23
N ARG A 90 2.90 6.66 -0.82
CA ARG A 90 3.17 6.02 -2.11
C ARG A 90 3.10 7.03 -3.23
N ASP A 91 3.97 6.85 -4.20
CA ASP A 91 3.92 7.57 -5.45
C ASP A 91 2.62 7.21 -6.21
N ALA A 92 1.92 8.22 -6.71
CA ALA A 92 0.61 8.04 -7.32
C ALA A 92 0.66 7.26 -8.64
N THR A 93 1.78 7.35 -9.36
CA THR A 93 1.97 6.78 -10.70
C THR A 93 2.54 5.37 -10.63
N THR A 94 3.70 5.24 -10.00
CA THR A 94 4.48 3.99 -9.89
C THR A 94 3.99 3.08 -8.78
N LYS A 95 3.18 3.62 -7.85
CA LYS A 95 2.78 2.94 -6.62
C LYS A 95 3.96 2.53 -5.74
N ALA A 96 5.18 3.01 -5.97
CA ALA A 96 6.31 2.75 -5.09
C ALA A 96 6.09 3.42 -3.72
N SER A 97 6.49 2.80 -2.61
CA SER A 97 6.55 3.52 -1.34
C SER A 97 7.72 4.50 -1.37
N THR A 98 7.46 5.74 -0.96
CA THR A 98 8.41 6.87 -0.99
C THR A 98 8.71 7.42 0.41
N GLY A 99 7.93 7.03 1.41
CA GLY A 99 8.09 7.47 2.79
C GLY A 99 7.06 6.81 3.71
N LEU A 100 7.09 7.19 4.97
CA LEU A 100 6.09 6.80 5.96
C LEU A 100 5.87 7.89 7.01
N THR A 101 4.69 7.87 7.61
CA THR A 101 4.41 8.52 8.89
C THR A 101 4.36 7.45 9.96
N LEU A 102 5.10 7.64 11.05
CA LEU A 102 5.08 6.83 12.25
C LEU A 102 4.36 7.61 13.36
N ALA A 103 3.13 7.21 13.68
CA ALA A 103 2.37 7.76 14.80
C ALA A 103 2.58 6.90 16.05
N VAL A 104 3.15 7.49 17.09
CA VAL A 104 3.48 6.82 18.36
C VAL A 104 3.21 7.76 19.53
N GLN A 105 2.44 7.29 20.52
CA GLN A 105 2.12 8.05 21.75
C GLN A 105 1.64 9.50 21.51
N GLY A 106 0.84 9.73 20.47
CA GLY A 106 0.31 11.06 20.13
C GLY A 106 1.26 11.97 19.36
N THR A 107 2.45 11.49 18.99
CA THR A 107 3.41 12.18 18.12
C THR A 107 3.44 11.53 16.74
N GLU A 108 3.53 12.35 15.69
CA GLU A 108 3.75 11.88 14.33
C GLU A 108 5.15 12.24 13.85
N LEU A 109 5.88 11.23 13.39
CA LEU A 109 7.23 11.38 12.83
C LEU A 109 7.17 11.02 11.34
N GLN A 110 7.79 11.82 10.49
CA GLN A 110 7.83 11.57 9.05
C GLN A 110 9.21 11.09 8.63
N ALA A 111 9.24 10.03 7.84
CA ALA A 111 10.46 9.48 7.26
C ALA A 111 10.36 9.38 5.74
N LYS A 112 11.49 9.59 5.07
CA LYS A 112 11.64 9.40 3.62
C LYS A 112 12.31 8.06 3.36
N ARG A 113 11.87 7.35 2.33
CA ARG A 113 12.55 6.13 1.90
C ARG A 113 13.93 6.50 1.37
N GLU A 114 14.96 5.81 1.84
CA GLU A 114 16.31 5.93 1.29
C GLU A 114 16.32 5.43 -0.15
N LYS A 115 17.10 6.08 -1.00
CA LYS A 115 17.35 5.56 -2.35
C LYS A 115 18.16 4.26 -2.22
N PRO A 116 17.82 3.22 -3.00
CA PRO A 116 18.66 2.04 -3.08
C PRO A 116 20.06 2.38 -3.61
#